data_AF-A0A2U2AQN0-F1
#
_entry.id   AF-A0A2U2AQN0-F1
#
_cell.length_a   1.000
_cell.length_b   1.000
_cell.length_c   1.000
_cell.angle_alpha   90.00
_cell.angle_beta   90.00
_cell.angle_gamma   90.00
#
_symmetry.space_group_name_H-M   'P 1'
#
loop_
_entity.id
_entity.type
_entity.pdbx_description
1 polymer ?
#
loop_
_entity_poly.entity_id
_entity_poly.type
_entity_poly.pdbx_seq_one_letter_code
_entity_poly.pdbx_strand_id
1 'polypeptide(L)'
;MERLKLLPRTTQMIIDTIGIKLTLELVREFGGSSFAVPSEHLSGSVYNALKHILGNQTRPLMEVFRGQDLIIPSDLDEIESAYLERLTQSEQFYDEISKYSEILPESGKELVEVIGMRNAIEVIKKYGGNTMLITNAKDSYAYQDLLSILDKSTVEKIVQHYQGTRLYIPRCFEAIVKIRNVEFWKAVEKLIIDLGISQERAIFLLGPRFGITYRQAFNIKKEMNAERESNRQQALI
;
A
#
# COMPACT_ATOMS: atom_id res chain seq x y z
N MET A 1 2.34 -2.87 9.85
CA MET A 1 3.51 -2.10 10.30
C MET A 1 4.43 -1.90 9.10
N GLU A 2 4.81 -0.68 8.76
CA GLU A 2 5.56 -0.36 7.54
C GLU A 2 7.02 -0.86 7.66
N ARG A 3 7.40 -1.92 6.94
CA ARG A 3 8.71 -2.61 7.07
C ARG A 3 9.90 -1.67 6.82
N LEU A 4 9.72 -0.65 5.99
CA LEU A 4 10.72 0.42 5.80
C LEU A 4 11.08 1.16 7.09
N LYS A 5 10.12 1.32 8.02
CA LYS A 5 10.37 1.92 9.34
C LYS A 5 11.15 1.00 10.29
N LEU A 6 11.27 -0.29 9.95
CA LEU A 6 12.05 -1.27 10.71
C LEU A 6 13.51 -1.33 10.24
N LEU A 7 13.84 -0.75 9.09
CA LEU A 7 15.23 -0.63 8.65
C LEU A 7 16.02 0.25 9.64
N PRO A 8 17.34 0.09 9.74
CA PRO A 8 18.18 0.99 10.53
C PRO A 8 17.91 2.46 10.19
N ARG A 9 17.93 3.34 11.20
CA ARG A 9 17.63 4.77 11.02
C ARG A 9 18.51 5.42 9.96
N THR A 10 19.79 5.04 9.89
CA THR A 10 20.73 5.47 8.86
C THR A 10 20.24 5.13 7.45
N THR A 11 19.77 3.89 7.24
CA THR A 11 19.21 3.45 5.96
C THR A 11 17.98 4.26 5.58
N GLN A 12 17.08 4.52 6.52
CA GLN A 12 15.89 5.37 6.28
C GLN A 12 16.31 6.79 5.87
N MET A 13 17.27 7.39 6.58
CA MET A 13 17.79 8.73 6.26
C MET A 13 18.42 8.78 4.86
N ILE A 14 19.18 7.76 4.46
CA ILE A 14 19.74 7.68 3.11
C ILE A 14 18.59 7.64 2.08
N ILE A 15 17.62 6.73 2.25
CA ILE A 15 16.46 6.61 1.32
C ILE A 15 15.69 7.91 1.22
N ASP A 16 15.42 8.57 2.33
CA ASP A 16 14.67 9.83 2.35
C ASP A 16 15.44 10.97 1.68
N THR A 17 16.77 10.91 1.68
CA THR A 17 17.62 11.96 1.10
C THR A 17 17.85 11.78 -0.40
N ILE A 18 18.19 10.57 -0.85
CA ILE A 18 18.62 10.32 -2.24
C ILE A 18 17.63 9.46 -3.03
N GLY A 19 16.57 8.97 -2.39
CA GLY A 19 15.61 8.06 -2.99
C GLY A 19 16.11 6.61 -3.04
N ILE A 20 15.18 5.69 -3.27
CA ILE A 20 15.44 4.25 -3.22
C ILE A 20 16.41 3.80 -4.32
N LYS A 21 16.32 4.32 -5.56
CA LYS A 21 17.23 3.94 -6.65
C LYS A 21 18.69 4.20 -6.32
N LEU A 22 19.01 5.44 -5.99
CA LEU A 22 20.39 5.82 -5.68
C LEU A 22 20.86 5.14 -4.40
N THR A 23 19.96 4.86 -3.45
CA THR A 23 20.30 4.04 -2.27
C THR A 23 20.74 2.64 -2.69
N LEU A 24 19.99 1.95 -3.55
CA LEU A 24 20.35 0.62 -4.01
C LEU A 24 21.65 0.61 -4.83
N GLU A 25 21.88 1.63 -5.66
CA GLU A 25 23.15 1.79 -6.39
C GLU A 25 24.33 2.05 -5.44
N LEU A 26 24.13 2.88 -4.42
CA LEU A 26 25.12 3.18 -3.38
C LEU A 26 25.48 1.92 -2.57
N VAL A 27 24.49 1.12 -2.19
CA VAL A 27 24.69 -0.14 -1.45
C VAL A 27 25.37 -1.19 -2.32
N ARG A 28 25.06 -1.27 -3.62
CA ARG A 28 25.74 -2.20 -4.54
C ARG A 28 27.24 -1.93 -4.64
N GLU A 29 27.64 -0.67 -4.71
CA GLU A 29 29.05 -0.31 -4.85
C GLU A 29 29.79 -0.31 -3.51
N PHE A 30 29.16 0.23 -2.46
CA PHE A 30 29.83 0.54 -1.20
C PHE A 30 29.22 -0.15 0.03
N GLY A 31 28.37 -1.17 -0.15
CA GLY A 31 27.69 -1.85 0.95
C GLY A 31 28.65 -2.32 2.06
N GLY A 32 28.33 -1.97 3.31
CA GLY A 32 29.15 -2.27 4.48
C GLY A 32 30.33 -1.30 4.70
N SER A 33 30.53 -0.33 3.81
CA SER A 33 31.56 0.71 3.97
C SER A 33 31.09 1.83 4.90
N SER A 34 32.07 2.53 5.50
CA SER A 34 31.84 3.73 6.29
C SER A 34 32.67 4.89 5.74
N PHE A 35 32.05 6.05 5.59
CA PHE A 35 32.71 7.26 5.11
C PHE A 35 32.64 8.37 6.16
N ALA A 36 33.79 8.87 6.61
CA ALA A 36 33.83 10.06 7.45
C ALA A 36 33.40 11.29 6.63
N VAL A 37 32.29 11.92 6.99
CA VAL A 37 31.78 13.09 6.29
C VAL A 37 32.27 14.37 6.98
N PRO A 38 33.07 15.23 6.30
CA PRO A 38 33.62 16.43 6.92
C PRO A 38 32.54 17.41 7.42
N SER A 39 32.82 18.12 8.51
CA SER A 39 31.90 19.15 9.05
C SER A 39 31.89 20.44 8.22
N GLU A 40 33.02 20.80 7.60
CA GLU A 40 33.21 22.10 6.94
C GLU A 40 33.16 22.01 5.41
N HIS A 41 34.05 21.22 4.80
CA HIS A 41 34.24 21.17 3.35
C HIS A 41 33.80 19.81 2.78
N LEU A 42 32.63 19.79 2.13
CA LEU A 42 32.06 18.59 1.50
C LEU A 42 32.67 18.34 0.11
N SER A 43 33.99 18.26 0.02
CA SER A 43 34.76 17.97 -1.19
C SER A 43 35.89 16.99 -0.88
N GLY A 44 36.58 16.49 -1.92
CA GLY A 44 37.70 15.55 -1.77
C GLY A 44 37.37 14.13 -2.22
N SER A 45 38.15 13.15 -1.75
CA SER A 45 38.07 11.76 -2.23
C SER A 45 36.71 11.12 -1.98
N VAL A 46 36.15 11.25 -0.77
CA VAL A 46 34.82 10.74 -0.41
C VAL A 46 33.74 11.36 -1.30
N TYR A 47 33.76 12.69 -1.45
CA TYR A 47 32.81 13.39 -2.33
C TYR A 47 32.92 12.88 -3.77
N ASN A 48 34.13 12.70 -4.29
CA ASN A 48 34.33 12.22 -5.65
C ASN A 48 33.87 10.77 -5.84
N ALA A 49 34.13 9.90 -4.86
CA ALA A 49 33.66 8.52 -4.87
C ALA A 49 32.12 8.44 -4.89
N LEU A 50 31.46 9.18 -4.00
CA LEU A 50 30.00 9.24 -3.94
C LEU A 50 29.39 9.92 -5.17
N LYS A 51 30.02 10.98 -5.71
CA LYS A 51 29.54 11.72 -6.88
C LYS A 51 29.46 10.89 -8.14
N HIS A 52 30.30 9.87 -8.27
CA HIS A 52 30.22 8.95 -9.41
C HIS A 52 28.85 8.26 -9.51
N ILE A 53 28.25 7.92 -8.36
CA ILE A 53 26.95 7.23 -8.29
C ILE A 53 25.82 8.25 -8.10
N LEU A 54 25.96 9.12 -7.11
CA LEU A 54 24.87 9.97 -6.62
C LEU A 54 24.69 11.26 -7.44
N GLY A 55 25.70 11.64 -8.23
CA GLY A 55 25.67 12.88 -9.01
C GLY A 55 25.32 14.09 -8.14
N ASN A 56 24.23 14.77 -8.47
CA ASN A 56 23.76 15.95 -7.75
C ASN A 56 23.24 15.65 -6.34
N GLN A 57 22.92 14.38 -6.03
CA GLN A 57 22.45 13.95 -4.70
C GLN A 57 23.57 13.73 -3.69
N THR A 58 24.84 13.81 -4.13
CA THR A 58 26.01 13.68 -3.26
C THR A 58 26.02 14.71 -2.15
N ARG A 59 25.82 15.99 -2.51
CA ARG A 59 25.87 17.09 -1.55
C ARG A 59 24.72 17.01 -0.55
N PRO A 60 23.44 16.84 -0.96
CA PRO A 60 22.34 16.60 -0.02
C PRO A 60 22.62 15.46 0.98
N LEU A 61 23.14 14.32 0.49
CA LEU A 61 23.48 13.21 1.37
C LEU A 61 24.57 13.59 2.38
N MET A 62 25.67 14.18 1.91
CA MET A 62 26.76 14.59 2.79
C MET A 62 26.35 15.72 3.76
N GLU A 63 25.37 16.55 3.42
CA GLU A 63 24.83 17.55 4.34
C GLU A 63 24.07 16.91 5.51
N VAL A 64 23.28 15.87 5.23
CA VAL A 64 22.54 15.12 6.28
C VAL A 64 23.48 14.45 7.27
N PHE A 65 24.63 13.94 6.79
CA PHE A 65 25.62 13.25 7.62
C PHE A 65 26.82 14.14 8.02
N ARG A 66 26.71 15.46 7.86
CA ARG A 66 27.81 16.40 8.11
C ARG A 66 28.41 16.23 9.51
N GLY A 67 29.71 16.00 9.57
CA GLY A 67 30.44 15.79 10.83
C GLY A 67 30.19 14.44 11.49
N GLN A 68 29.58 13.49 10.77
CA GLN A 68 29.29 12.14 11.23
C GLN A 68 29.78 11.11 10.20
N ASP A 69 29.89 9.86 10.63
CA ASP A 69 30.18 8.76 9.72
C ASP A 69 28.91 8.36 8.95
N LEU A 70 29.00 8.36 7.62
CA LEU A 70 28.01 7.77 6.74
C LEU A 70 28.29 6.28 6.59
N ILE A 71 27.50 5.46 7.27
CA ILE A 71 27.55 4.00 7.19
C ILE A 71 26.61 3.54 6.08
N ILE A 72 27.16 2.94 5.03
CA ILE A 72 26.37 2.38 3.93
C ILE A 72 25.91 0.97 4.33
N PRO A 73 24.60 0.69 4.32
CA PRO A 73 24.10 -0.64 4.70
C PRO A 73 24.59 -1.70 3.70
N SER A 74 24.73 -2.95 4.15
CA SER A 74 25.16 -4.08 3.31
C SER A 74 24.00 -4.86 2.72
N ASP A 75 22.84 -4.85 3.38
CA ASP A 75 21.73 -5.77 3.09
C ASP A 75 20.82 -5.25 1.96
N LEU A 76 21.34 -5.29 0.73
CA LEU A 76 20.62 -4.83 -0.48
C LEU A 76 19.24 -5.49 -0.61
N ASP A 77 19.18 -6.81 -0.45
CA ASP A 77 17.95 -7.60 -0.61
C ASP A 77 16.90 -7.25 0.45
N GLU A 78 17.33 -6.90 1.67
CA GLU A 78 16.43 -6.49 2.75
C GLU A 78 15.80 -5.14 2.44
N ILE A 79 16.59 -4.19 1.93
CA ILE A 79 16.14 -2.85 1.55
C ILE A 79 15.16 -2.94 0.38
N GLU A 80 15.51 -3.69 -0.67
CA GLU A 80 14.64 -3.89 -1.82
C GLU A 80 13.33 -4.58 -1.39
N SER A 81 13.40 -5.61 -0.56
CA SER A 81 12.21 -6.30 -0.04
C SER A 81 11.34 -5.39 0.82
N ALA A 82 11.93 -4.59 1.71
CA ALA A 82 11.21 -3.64 2.55
C ALA A 82 10.49 -2.57 1.73
N TYR A 83 11.12 -2.11 0.66
CA TYR A 83 10.52 -1.16 -0.26
C TYR A 83 9.38 -1.78 -1.07
N LEU A 84 9.55 -2.99 -1.60
CA LEU A 84 8.47 -3.71 -2.31
C LEU A 84 7.28 -4.00 -1.39
N GLU A 85 7.51 -4.36 -0.13
CA GLU A 85 6.44 -4.59 0.85
C GLU A 85 5.62 -3.33 1.15
N ARG A 86 6.27 -2.16 1.19
CA ARG A 86 5.56 -0.88 1.34
C ARG A 86 4.60 -0.61 0.19
N LEU A 87 4.99 -0.98 -1.03
CA LEU A 87 4.12 -0.82 -2.20
C LEU A 87 2.94 -1.80 -2.23
N THR A 88 2.92 -2.82 -1.35
CA THR A 88 1.95 -3.93 -1.40
C THR A 88 1.05 -4.02 -0.18
N GLN A 89 1.00 -2.99 0.68
CA GLN A 89 0.26 -3.05 1.95
C GLN A 89 -1.26 -3.18 1.72
N SER A 90 -1.79 -4.38 1.95
CA SER A 90 -3.15 -4.80 1.58
C SER A 90 -4.26 -4.33 2.51
N GLU A 91 -3.96 -3.96 3.76
CA GLU A 91 -4.99 -3.50 4.71
C GLU A 91 -5.64 -2.18 4.28
N GLN A 92 -4.97 -1.39 3.45
CA GLN A 92 -5.50 -0.15 2.87
C GLN A 92 -6.59 -0.39 1.83
N PHE A 93 -6.75 -1.62 1.31
CA PHE A 93 -7.74 -1.88 0.26
C PHE A 93 -9.18 -1.79 0.76
N TYR A 94 -9.47 -2.11 2.02
CA TYR A 94 -10.84 -2.05 2.54
C TYR A 94 -11.33 -0.60 2.70
N ASP A 95 -10.44 0.33 3.03
CA ASP A 95 -10.78 1.76 3.16
C ASP A 95 -11.25 2.35 1.83
N GLU A 96 -10.81 1.75 0.73
CA GLU A 96 -11.10 2.17 -0.64
C GLU A 96 -12.41 1.59 -1.21
N ILE A 97 -13.08 0.67 -0.49
CA ILE A 97 -14.40 0.13 -0.89
C ILE A 97 -15.40 1.25 -1.14
N SER A 98 -15.30 2.34 -0.39
CA SER A 98 -16.18 3.51 -0.53
C SER A 98 -16.19 4.10 -1.94
N LYS A 99 -15.06 4.03 -2.67
CA LYS A 99 -14.95 4.51 -4.07
C LYS A 99 -15.68 3.63 -5.08
N TYR A 100 -16.10 2.44 -4.68
CA TYR A 100 -16.71 1.42 -5.52
C TYR A 100 -18.10 1.02 -5.03
N SER A 101 -18.81 1.95 -4.38
CA SER A 101 -20.14 1.73 -3.81
C SER A 101 -21.16 1.21 -4.83
N GLU A 102 -21.03 1.60 -6.10
CA GLU A 102 -21.97 1.23 -7.17
C GLU A 102 -21.93 -0.28 -7.50
N ILE A 103 -20.76 -0.91 -7.39
CA ILE A 103 -20.54 -2.32 -7.71
C ILE A 103 -20.60 -3.23 -6.47
N LEU A 104 -21.05 -2.69 -5.33
CA LEU A 104 -21.31 -3.53 -4.16
C LEU A 104 -22.49 -4.47 -4.41
N PRO A 105 -22.43 -5.71 -3.90
CA PRO A 105 -23.60 -6.59 -3.86
C PRO A 105 -24.75 -5.94 -3.08
N GLU A 106 -25.98 -6.35 -3.37
CA GLU A 106 -27.17 -5.74 -2.76
C GLU A 106 -27.16 -5.78 -1.23
N SER A 107 -26.76 -6.91 -0.63
CA SER A 107 -26.61 -7.01 0.84
C SER A 107 -25.53 -6.07 1.40
N GLY A 108 -24.54 -5.69 0.59
CA GLY A 108 -23.52 -4.71 0.96
C GLY A 108 -24.06 -3.28 0.89
N LYS A 109 -24.87 -2.97 -0.12
CA LYS A 109 -25.56 -1.68 -0.25
C LYS A 109 -26.55 -1.47 0.89
N GLU A 110 -27.32 -2.50 1.23
CA GLU A 110 -28.25 -2.48 2.36
C GLU A 110 -27.50 -2.25 3.69
N LEU A 111 -26.39 -2.95 3.93
CA LEU A 111 -25.55 -2.69 5.11
C LEU A 111 -25.09 -1.22 5.16
N VAL A 112 -24.60 -0.67 4.05
CA VAL A 112 -24.19 0.74 3.96
C VAL A 112 -25.35 1.68 4.29
N GLU A 113 -26.57 1.38 3.84
CA GLU A 113 -27.76 2.17 4.12
C GLU A 113 -28.13 2.15 5.61
N VAL A 114 -28.07 0.98 6.27
CA VAL A 114 -28.47 0.81 7.67
C VAL A 114 -27.47 1.42 8.65
N ILE A 115 -26.17 1.18 8.43
CA ILE A 115 -25.12 1.52 9.41
C ILE A 115 -24.09 2.54 8.92
N GLY A 116 -24.19 2.99 7.68
CA GLY A 116 -23.24 3.90 7.05
C GLY A 116 -22.00 3.16 6.51
N MET A 117 -21.36 3.78 5.51
CA MET A 117 -20.23 3.20 4.78
C MET A 117 -19.09 2.73 5.68
N ARG A 118 -18.64 3.59 6.61
CA ARG A 118 -17.50 3.29 7.49
C ARG A 118 -17.74 2.02 8.31
N ASN A 119 -18.89 1.91 8.96
CA ASN A 119 -19.24 0.77 9.79
C ASN A 119 -19.47 -0.49 8.95
N ALA A 120 -20.07 -0.35 7.77
CA ALA A 120 -20.23 -1.46 6.83
C ALA A 120 -18.88 -2.04 6.39
N ILE A 121 -17.88 -1.20 6.11
CA ILE A 121 -16.52 -1.66 5.78
C ILE A 121 -15.91 -2.48 6.93
N GLU A 122 -16.04 -2.05 8.18
CA GLU A 122 -15.53 -2.81 9.34
C GLU A 122 -16.20 -4.19 9.45
N VAL A 123 -17.52 -4.26 9.27
CA VAL A 123 -18.27 -5.52 9.27
C VAL A 123 -17.84 -6.42 8.12
N ILE A 124 -17.72 -5.89 6.90
CA ILE A 124 -17.31 -6.64 5.70
C ILE A 124 -15.87 -7.14 5.84
N LYS A 125 -14.96 -6.32 6.39
CA LYS A 125 -13.56 -6.67 6.63
C LYS A 125 -13.44 -7.83 7.62
N LYS A 126 -14.22 -7.83 8.70
CA LYS A 126 -14.13 -8.87 9.74
C LYS A 126 -14.94 -10.13 9.43
N TYR A 127 -16.14 -9.98 8.85
CA TYR A 127 -17.11 -11.06 8.74
C TYR A 127 -17.50 -11.40 7.29
N GLY A 128 -16.92 -10.74 6.28
CA GLY A 128 -17.22 -10.98 4.87
C GLY A 128 -17.14 -12.46 4.47
N GLY A 129 -18.19 -12.94 3.81
CA GLY A 129 -18.35 -14.34 3.41
C GLY A 129 -19.09 -15.22 4.42
N ASN A 130 -19.51 -14.66 5.56
CA ASN A 130 -20.25 -15.39 6.58
C ASN A 130 -21.71 -14.96 6.64
N THR A 131 -22.55 -15.83 7.20
CA THR A 131 -23.94 -15.53 7.53
C THR A 131 -24.11 -15.45 9.04
N MET A 132 -24.67 -14.35 9.53
CA MET A 132 -24.97 -14.13 10.94
C MET A 132 -26.48 -14.23 11.16
N LEU A 133 -26.90 -14.96 12.20
CA LEU A 133 -28.29 -14.95 12.65
C LEU A 133 -28.48 -13.73 13.56
N ILE A 134 -29.18 -12.71 13.08
CA ILE A 134 -29.40 -11.48 13.84
C ILE A 134 -30.64 -11.67 14.68
N THR A 135 -30.51 -11.75 16.01
CA THR A 135 -31.65 -11.91 16.93
C THR A 135 -31.78 -10.69 17.84
N ASN A 136 -32.92 -10.57 18.52
CA ASN A 136 -33.13 -9.55 19.55
C ASN A 136 -32.41 -9.88 20.88
N ALA A 137 -31.78 -11.05 21.00
CA ALA A 137 -31.06 -11.48 22.19
C ALA A 137 -29.69 -10.78 22.28
N LYS A 138 -29.50 -9.95 23.31
CA LYS A 138 -28.26 -9.19 23.54
C LYS A 138 -27.08 -10.05 23.97
N ASP A 139 -27.34 -11.27 24.39
CA ASP A 139 -26.35 -12.30 24.75
C ASP A 139 -25.98 -13.21 23.57
N SER A 140 -26.62 -13.03 22.40
CA SER A 140 -26.29 -13.83 21.22
C SER A 140 -24.87 -13.57 20.70
N TYR A 141 -24.22 -14.60 20.15
CA TYR A 141 -22.88 -14.48 19.56
C TYR A 141 -22.80 -13.37 18.51
N ALA A 142 -23.79 -13.29 17.61
CA ALA A 142 -23.83 -12.26 16.58
C ALA A 142 -23.86 -10.83 17.16
N TYR A 143 -24.59 -10.62 18.27
CA TYR A 143 -24.64 -9.31 18.93
C TYR A 143 -23.28 -8.95 19.55
N GLN A 144 -22.63 -9.90 20.22
CA GLN A 144 -21.32 -9.70 20.84
C GLN A 144 -20.21 -9.50 19.80
N ASP A 145 -20.25 -10.27 18.71
CA ASP A 145 -19.33 -10.14 17.57
C ASP A 145 -19.44 -8.77 16.91
N LEU A 146 -20.66 -8.25 16.71
CA LEU A 146 -20.87 -6.91 16.17
C LEU A 146 -20.41 -5.82 17.15
N LEU A 147 -20.68 -5.96 18.46
CA LEU A 147 -20.19 -5.02 19.48
C LEU A 147 -18.66 -4.97 19.59
N SER A 148 -17.95 -6.02 19.18
CA SER A 148 -16.48 -6.02 19.18
C SER A 148 -15.86 -5.09 18.13
N ILE A 149 -16.65 -4.61 17.15
CA ILE A 149 -16.19 -3.73 16.07
C ILE A 149 -17.03 -2.48 15.88
N LEU A 150 -18.26 -2.45 16.40
CA LEU A 150 -19.21 -1.34 16.27
C LEU A 150 -19.63 -0.82 17.63
N ASP A 151 -20.05 0.43 17.68
CA ASP A 151 -20.69 0.99 18.86
C ASP A 151 -22.11 0.43 19.04
N LYS A 152 -22.60 0.45 20.28
CA LYS A 152 -23.89 -0.12 20.65
C LYS A 152 -25.06 0.43 19.82
N SER A 153 -25.05 1.73 19.50
CA SER A 153 -26.14 2.34 18.74
C SER A 153 -26.24 1.79 17.31
N THR A 154 -25.10 1.51 16.68
CA THR A 154 -25.03 0.91 15.35
C THR A 154 -25.47 -0.56 15.38
N VAL A 155 -25.07 -1.32 16.40
CA VAL A 155 -25.55 -2.71 16.56
C VAL A 155 -27.06 -2.76 16.74
N GLU A 156 -27.63 -1.83 17.51
CA GLU A 156 -29.09 -1.75 17.70
C GLU A 156 -29.83 -1.46 16.38
N LYS A 157 -29.26 -0.66 15.46
CA LYS A 157 -29.82 -0.47 14.11
C LYS A 157 -29.84 -1.78 13.30
N ILE A 158 -28.77 -2.56 13.34
CA ILE A 158 -28.70 -3.87 12.65
C ILE A 158 -29.78 -4.81 13.20
N VAL A 159 -29.88 -4.93 14.53
CA VAL A 159 -30.88 -5.78 15.17
C VAL A 159 -32.30 -5.35 14.80
N GLN A 160 -32.57 -4.04 14.83
CA GLN A 160 -33.87 -3.48 14.48
C GLN A 160 -34.23 -3.66 13.00
N HIS A 161 -33.26 -3.61 12.09
CA HIS A 161 -33.52 -3.79 10.66
C HIS A 161 -33.75 -5.26 10.30
N TYR A 162 -32.90 -6.15 10.82
CA TYR A 162 -32.88 -7.56 10.40
C TYR A 162 -33.73 -8.51 11.27
N GLN A 163 -34.13 -8.14 12.49
CA GLN A 163 -35.17 -8.78 13.33
C GLN A 163 -35.36 -10.32 13.21
N GLY A 164 -34.34 -11.11 13.51
CA GLY A 164 -34.43 -12.58 13.48
C GLY A 164 -33.99 -13.22 12.15
N THR A 165 -33.61 -12.42 11.15
CA THR A 165 -33.17 -12.94 9.85
C THR A 165 -31.71 -13.38 9.83
N ARG A 166 -31.40 -14.24 8.85
CA ARG A 166 -30.03 -14.63 8.52
C ARG A 166 -29.45 -13.60 7.55
N LEU A 167 -28.61 -12.72 8.08
CA LEU A 167 -27.90 -11.72 7.31
C LEU A 167 -26.61 -12.31 6.72
N TYR A 168 -26.50 -12.36 5.39
CA TYR A 168 -25.23 -12.67 4.73
C TYR A 168 -24.38 -11.41 4.56
N ILE A 169 -23.16 -11.44 5.10
CA ILE A 169 -22.16 -10.37 4.95
C ILE A 169 -21.37 -10.63 3.66
N PRO A 170 -21.49 -9.79 2.61
CA PRO A 170 -20.78 -10.04 1.36
C PRO A 170 -19.28 -9.81 1.50
N ARG A 171 -18.47 -10.51 0.69
CA ARG A 171 -17.02 -10.26 0.59
C ARG A 171 -16.67 -9.02 -0.26
N CYS A 172 -17.65 -8.45 -0.95
CA CYS A 172 -17.46 -7.36 -1.92
C CYS A 172 -16.33 -7.67 -2.94
N PHE A 173 -16.28 -8.92 -3.40
CA PHE A 173 -15.14 -9.45 -4.17
C PHE A 173 -14.84 -8.63 -5.42
N GLU A 174 -15.86 -8.21 -6.17
CA GLU A 174 -15.68 -7.39 -7.37
C GLU A 174 -15.03 -6.04 -7.06
N ALA A 175 -15.53 -5.33 -6.04
CA ALA A 175 -14.93 -4.08 -5.56
C ALA A 175 -13.48 -4.29 -5.10
N ILE A 176 -13.23 -5.32 -4.28
CA ILE A 176 -11.88 -5.64 -3.78
C ILE A 176 -10.92 -5.98 -4.93
N VAL A 177 -11.36 -6.74 -5.94
CA VAL A 177 -10.56 -7.03 -7.12
C VAL A 177 -10.24 -5.75 -7.89
N LYS A 178 -11.21 -4.86 -8.07
CA LYS A 178 -11.00 -3.59 -8.77
C LYS A 178 -10.00 -2.69 -8.03
N ILE A 179 -10.15 -2.55 -6.71
CA ILE A 179 -9.20 -1.83 -5.84
C ILE A 179 -7.80 -2.42 -5.98
N ARG A 180 -7.66 -3.74 -5.79
CA ARG A 180 -6.37 -4.43 -5.90
C ARG A 180 -5.71 -4.21 -7.25
N ASN A 181 -6.48 -4.26 -8.34
CA ASN A 181 -5.96 -4.06 -9.69
C ASN A 181 -5.47 -2.63 -9.90
N VAL A 182 -6.21 -1.63 -9.41
CA VAL A 182 -5.80 -0.22 -9.45
C VAL A 182 -4.53 0.02 -8.64
N GLU A 183 -4.49 -0.46 -7.40
CA GLU A 183 -3.32 -0.30 -6.52
C GLU A 183 -2.09 -1.05 -7.05
N PHE A 184 -2.28 -2.24 -7.63
CA PHE A 184 -1.21 -2.96 -8.33
C PHE A 184 -0.61 -2.12 -9.46
N TRP A 185 -1.45 -1.52 -10.32
CA TRP A 185 -0.95 -0.75 -11.44
C TRP A 185 -0.26 0.54 -11.00
N LYS A 186 -0.79 1.23 -9.99
CA LYS A 186 -0.12 2.37 -9.36
C LYS A 186 1.24 1.98 -8.78
N ALA A 187 1.33 0.84 -8.11
CA ALA A 187 2.58 0.33 -7.57
C ALA A 187 3.59 0.01 -8.69
N VAL A 188 3.14 -0.55 -9.82
CA VAL A 188 3.97 -0.77 -11.01
C VAL A 188 4.50 0.55 -11.59
N GLU A 189 3.62 1.53 -11.82
CA GLU A 189 4.01 2.86 -12.32
C GLU A 189 5.02 3.52 -11.37
N LYS A 190 4.77 3.46 -10.06
CA LYS A 190 5.67 4.00 -9.03
C LYS A 190 7.02 3.28 -9.01
N LEU A 191 7.05 1.96 -9.09
CA LEU A 191 8.29 1.18 -9.07
C LEU A 191 9.17 1.46 -10.29
N ILE A 192 8.56 1.64 -11.47
CA ILE A 192 9.26 2.03 -12.70
C ILE A 192 9.90 3.41 -12.53
N ILE A 193 9.16 4.38 -12.00
CA ILE A 193 9.67 5.74 -11.77
C ILE A 193 10.78 5.71 -10.72
N ASP A 194 10.53 5.05 -9.60
CA ASP A 194 11.40 5.09 -8.43
C ASP A 194 12.70 4.29 -8.64
N LEU A 195 12.70 3.23 -9.47
CA LEU A 195 13.89 2.40 -9.74
C LEU A 195 14.46 2.50 -11.16
N GLY A 196 13.72 3.09 -12.10
CA GLY A 196 14.12 3.15 -13.52
C GLY A 196 14.19 1.79 -14.21
N ILE A 197 13.41 0.81 -13.75
CA ILE A 197 13.37 -0.55 -14.31
C ILE A 197 12.30 -0.68 -15.40
N SER A 198 12.39 -1.74 -16.21
CA SER A 198 11.38 -2.02 -17.23
C SER A 198 10.03 -2.39 -16.60
N GLN A 199 8.94 -2.18 -17.36
CA GLN A 199 7.59 -2.55 -16.94
C GLN A 199 7.49 -4.05 -16.65
N GLU A 200 8.11 -4.88 -17.47
CA GLU A 200 8.14 -6.33 -17.32
C GLU A 200 8.81 -6.73 -16.01
N ARG A 201 9.92 -6.08 -15.66
CA ARG A 201 10.61 -6.32 -14.38
C ARG A 201 9.76 -5.87 -13.20
N ALA A 202 9.10 -4.72 -13.29
CA ALA A 202 8.21 -4.24 -12.24
C ALA A 202 7.03 -5.20 -12.01
N ILE A 203 6.39 -5.68 -13.08
CA ILE A 203 5.33 -6.69 -13.01
C ILE A 203 5.84 -8.00 -12.40
N PHE A 204 7.04 -8.45 -12.78
CA PHE A 204 7.64 -9.66 -12.21
C PHE A 204 7.84 -9.56 -10.69
N LEU A 205 8.29 -8.41 -10.19
CA LEU A 205 8.53 -8.20 -8.76
C LEU A 205 7.24 -8.03 -7.94
N LEU A 206 6.25 -7.32 -8.49
CA LEU A 206 5.02 -6.98 -7.77
C LEU A 206 3.88 -7.99 -7.97
N GLY A 207 3.82 -8.68 -9.11
CA GLY A 207 2.76 -9.61 -9.47
C GLY A 207 2.47 -10.65 -8.38
N PRO A 208 3.48 -11.43 -7.93
CA PRO A 208 3.30 -12.41 -6.85
C PRO A 208 2.79 -11.79 -5.55
N ARG A 209 3.21 -10.56 -5.23
CA ARG A 209 2.83 -9.86 -3.98
C ARG A 209 1.37 -9.40 -3.99
N PHE A 210 0.80 -9.13 -5.17
CA PHE A 210 -0.62 -8.82 -5.34
C PHE A 210 -1.46 -10.05 -5.73
N GLY A 211 -0.85 -11.25 -5.86
CA GLY A 211 -1.55 -12.42 -6.39
C GLY A 211 -2.02 -12.24 -7.84
N ILE A 212 -1.23 -11.52 -8.64
CA ILE A 212 -1.50 -11.18 -10.03
C ILE A 212 -0.46 -11.86 -10.92
N THR A 213 -0.95 -12.63 -11.90
CA THR A 213 -0.11 -13.23 -12.93
C THR A 213 0.32 -12.19 -13.96
N TYR A 214 1.40 -12.47 -14.68
CA TYR A 214 1.88 -11.61 -15.77
C TYR A 214 0.77 -11.31 -16.78
N ARG A 215 -0.02 -12.32 -17.19
CA ARG A 215 -1.15 -12.13 -18.11
C ARG A 215 -2.22 -11.18 -17.55
N GLN A 216 -2.59 -11.36 -16.28
CA GLN A 216 -3.58 -10.49 -15.63
C GLN A 216 -3.08 -9.03 -15.56
N ALA A 217 -1.79 -8.80 -15.34
CA ALA A 217 -1.23 -7.45 -15.31
C ALA A 217 -1.46 -6.67 -16.63
N PHE A 218 -1.34 -7.33 -17.79
CA PHE A 218 -1.63 -6.68 -19.08
C PHE A 218 -3.12 -6.38 -19.28
N ASN A 219 -3.99 -7.26 -18.81
CA ASN A 219 -5.44 -7.00 -18.85
C ASN A 219 -5.80 -5.80 -17.97
N ILE A 220 -5.24 -5.75 -16.75
CA ILE A 220 -5.41 -4.62 -15.83
C ILE A 220 -4.95 -3.31 -16.46
N LYS A 221 -3.76 -3.29 -17.10
CA LYS A 221 -3.26 -2.12 -17.83
C LYS A 221 -4.25 -1.66 -18.90
N LYS A 222 -4.77 -2.61 -19.70
CA LYS A 222 -5.69 -2.31 -20.79
C LYS A 222 -6.99 -1.71 -20.26
N GLU A 223 -7.57 -2.31 -19.22
CA GLU A 223 -8.76 -1.81 -18.52
C GLU A 223 -8.52 -0.39 -18.00
N MET A 224 -7.38 -0.15 -17.36
CA MET A 224 -7.03 1.16 -16.81
C MET A 224 -6.87 2.25 -17.88
N ASN A 225 -6.30 1.91 -19.03
CA ASN A 225 -6.18 2.84 -20.14
C ASN A 225 -7.55 3.18 -20.73
N ALA A 226 -8.42 2.19 -20.90
CA ALA A 226 -9.78 2.40 -21.40
C ALA A 226 -10.60 3.30 -20.45
N GLU A 227 -10.51 3.08 -19.13
CA GLU A 227 -11.15 3.93 -18.13
C GLU A 227 -10.61 5.38 -18.18
N ARG A 228 -9.29 5.55 -18.27
CA ARG A 228 -8.64 6.88 -18.39
C ARG A 228 -9.10 7.62 -19.66
N GLU A 229 -9.27 6.92 -20.78
CA GLU A 229 -9.76 7.48 -22.05
C GLU A 229 -11.23 7.89 -21.97
N SER A 230 -12.08 7.03 -21.39
CA SER A 230 -13.51 7.33 -21.20
C SER A 230 -13.71 8.55 -20.29
N ASN A 231 -12.99 8.64 -19.18
CA ASN A 231 -13.05 9.77 -18.26
C ASN A 231 -12.59 11.08 -18.93
N ARG A 232 -11.57 11.03 -19.80
CA ARG A 232 -11.11 12.20 -20.56
C ARG A 232 -12.16 12.69 -21.56
N GLN A 233 -12.88 11.79 -22.22
CA GLN A 233 -13.94 12.15 -23.17
C GLN A 233 -15.14 12.77 -22.46
N GLN A 234 -15.51 12.27 -21.28
CA GLN A 234 -16.58 12.83 -20.46
C GLN A 234 -16.25 14.21 -19.90
N ALA A 235 -14.98 14.50 -19.60
CA ALA A 235 -14.54 15.81 -19.09
C ALA A 235 -14.47 16.91 -20.17
N LEU A 236 -14.64 16.55 -21.45
CA LEU A 236 -14.60 17.48 -22.59
C LEU A 236 -16.01 17.83 -23.12
N ILE A 237 -17.07 17.32 -22.48
CA ILE A 237 -18.49 17.56 -22.79
C ILE A 237 -19.07 18.43 -21.66
#